data_AF-A0AAW0XK01-F1
#
_entry.id   AF-A0AAW0XK01-F1
#
_cell.length_a   1.000
_cell.length_b   1.000
_cell.length_c   1.000
_cell.angle_alpha   90.00
_cell.angle_beta   90.00
_cell.angle_gamma   90.00
#
_symmetry.space_group_name_H-M   'P 1'
#
loop_
_entity.id
_entity.type
_entity.pdbx_description
1 polymer ?
#
loop_
_entity_poly.entity_id
_entity_poly.type
_entity_poly.pdbx_seq_one_letter_code
_entity_poly.pdbx_strand_id
1 'polypeptide(L)'
;LSPCTVLADINFPTHSICSSEGGPKEYRADGLSIPELLDAMLTFMPLDAYDDHPVQLMDMTDADKAKGMKLSIWEEYSRICNKHQPPAVTLKMVERFEFYEKAKKAYAIIQTGETAPYANILLKRGVC
;
A
#
# COMPACT_ATOMS: atom_id res chain seq x y z
N LEU A 1 -2.93 -18.07 3.85
CA LEU A 1 -3.06 -16.61 3.73
C LEU A 1 -1.76 -16.09 3.16
N SER A 2 -1.78 -15.54 1.95
CA SER A 2 -0.59 -14.92 1.35
C SER A 2 -0.18 -13.70 2.20
N PRO A 3 1.11 -13.51 2.50
CA PRO A 3 1.55 -12.42 3.37
C PRO A 3 1.31 -11.06 2.67
N CYS A 4 0.70 -10.12 3.40
CA CYS A 4 0.51 -8.75 2.94
C CYS A 4 1.59 -7.82 3.50
N THR A 5 2.05 -6.85 2.72
CA THR A 5 2.98 -5.79 3.15
C THR A 5 2.34 -4.43 2.90
N VAL A 6 2.49 -3.51 3.85
CA VAL A 6 2.05 -2.12 3.68
C VAL A 6 3.26 -1.23 3.45
N LEU A 7 3.21 -0.38 2.43
CA LEU A 7 4.11 0.77 2.31
C LEU A 7 3.35 2.00 2.80
N ALA A 8 3.90 2.64 3.83
CA ALA A 8 3.22 3.65 4.62
C ALA A 8 3.84 5.04 4.38
N ASP A 9 2.98 6.04 4.22
CA ASP A 9 3.35 7.45 4.12
C ASP A 9 3.67 8.05 5.50
N ILE A 10 4.23 9.27 5.54
CA ILE A 10 4.65 9.92 6.80
C ILE A 10 3.51 10.16 7.81
N ASN A 11 2.25 10.15 7.36
CA ASN A 11 1.08 10.42 8.19
C ASN A 11 0.44 9.14 8.73
N PHE A 12 0.85 7.97 8.22
CA PHE A 12 0.32 6.69 8.66
C PHE A 12 0.79 6.36 10.09
N PRO A 13 -0.09 5.86 10.98
CA PRO A 13 0.25 5.59 12.37
C PRO A 13 1.00 4.25 12.52
N THR A 14 2.14 4.09 11.82
CA THR A 14 2.89 2.83 11.74
C THR A 14 3.27 2.30 13.10
N HIS A 15 3.91 3.13 13.94
CA HIS A 15 4.41 2.68 15.24
C HIS A 15 3.28 2.17 16.16
N SER A 16 2.14 2.87 16.17
CA SER A 16 0.96 2.48 16.95
C SER A 16 0.37 1.16 16.47
N ILE A 17 0.34 0.92 15.15
CA ILE A 17 -0.18 -0.33 14.57
C ILE A 17 0.79 -1.49 14.81
N CYS A 18 2.10 -1.28 14.69
CA CYS A 18 3.10 -2.33 14.84
C CYS A 18 3.30 -2.73 16.32
N SER A 19 3.08 -1.81 17.26
CA SER A 19 3.29 -2.05 18.69
C SER A 19 2.19 -2.90 19.35
N SER A 20 1.10 -3.23 18.66
CA SER A 20 0.07 -4.12 19.21
C SER A 20 0.57 -5.56 19.34
N GLU A 21 0.06 -6.32 20.32
CA GLU A 21 0.38 -7.74 20.47
C GLU A 21 0.02 -8.51 19.18
N GLY A 22 0.99 -9.24 18.62
CA GLY A 22 0.84 -9.93 17.33
C GLY A 22 0.81 -9.00 16.11
N GLY A 23 1.21 -7.74 16.27
CA GLY A 23 1.28 -6.74 15.19
C GLY A 23 2.31 -7.07 14.10
N PRO A 24 2.24 -6.35 12.98
CA PRO A 24 3.18 -6.50 11.87
C PRO A 24 4.58 -6.06 12.27
N LYS A 25 5.58 -6.55 11.53
CA LYS A 25 6.96 -6.07 11.66
C LYS A 25 7.07 -4.63 11.16
N GLU A 26 7.64 -3.76 11.98
CA GLU A 26 7.97 -2.39 11.60
C GLU A 26 9.33 -2.33 10.88
N TYR A 27 9.37 -1.73 9.70
CA TYR A 27 10.59 -1.41 8.97
C TYR A 27 10.63 0.06 8.59
N ARG A 28 11.84 0.60 8.50
CA ARG A 28 12.09 2.02 8.22
C ARG A 28 12.79 2.17 6.88
N ALA A 29 12.24 3.03 6.04
CA ALA A 29 12.74 3.41 4.72
C ALA A 29 12.56 4.93 4.53
N ASP A 30 12.90 5.71 5.56
CA ASP A 30 12.58 7.15 5.67
C ASP A 30 13.10 8.01 4.51
N GLY A 31 14.16 7.56 3.81
CA GLY A 31 14.75 8.27 2.68
C GLY A 31 14.19 7.89 1.30
N LEU A 32 13.20 7.00 1.24
CA LEU A 32 12.61 6.52 -0.02
C LEU A 32 11.18 7.01 -0.18
N SER A 33 10.80 7.29 -1.43
CA SER A 33 9.40 7.46 -1.82
C SER A 33 8.72 6.10 -1.99
N ILE A 34 7.38 6.06 -1.88
CA ILE A 34 6.65 4.80 -2.12
C ILE A 34 6.77 4.35 -3.59
N PRO A 35 6.67 5.22 -4.62
CA PRO A 35 6.86 4.81 -6.01
C PRO A 35 8.20 4.11 -6.28
N GLU A 36 9.31 4.65 -5.79
CA GLU A 36 10.65 4.06 -5.97
C GLU A 36 10.74 2.69 -5.29
N LEU A 37 10.25 2.58 -4.05
CA LEU A 37 10.25 1.33 -3.31
C LEU A 37 9.33 0.29 -3.94
N LEU A 38 8.16 0.69 -4.42
CA LEU A 38 7.19 -0.17 -5.10
C LEU A 38 7.79 -0.76 -6.38
N ASP A 39 8.40 0.06 -7.24
CA ASP A 39 9.01 -0.39 -8.49
C ASP A 39 10.14 -1.40 -8.24
N ALA A 40 10.97 -1.15 -7.21
CA ALA A 40 12.03 -2.05 -6.80
C ALA A 40 11.47 -3.37 -6.23
N MET A 41 10.45 -3.31 -5.39
CA MET A 41 9.84 -4.50 -4.77
C MET A 41 9.19 -5.41 -5.82
N LEU A 42 8.42 -4.86 -6.75
CA LEU A 42 7.71 -5.65 -7.77
C LEU A 42 8.64 -6.35 -8.76
N THR A 43 9.91 -5.94 -8.85
CA THR A 43 10.95 -6.65 -9.62
C THR A 43 11.21 -8.07 -9.07
N PHE A 44 11.04 -8.28 -7.76
CA PHE A 44 11.36 -9.55 -7.08
C PHE A 44 10.16 -10.20 -6.40
N MET A 45 9.06 -9.47 -6.26
CA MET A 45 7.86 -9.89 -5.54
C MET A 45 6.65 -9.84 -6.48
N PRO A 46 6.23 -10.97 -7.06
CA PRO A 46 4.99 -10.99 -7.84
C PRO A 46 3.79 -10.72 -6.94
N LEU A 47 2.79 -10.06 -7.50
CA LEU A 47 1.48 -9.85 -6.86
C LEU A 47 0.64 -11.12 -6.97
N ASP A 48 -0.25 -11.33 -6.00
CA ASP A 48 -1.11 -12.51 -5.94
C ASP A 48 -2.10 -12.56 -7.11
N ALA A 49 -1.85 -13.46 -8.07
CA ALA A 49 -2.69 -13.64 -9.26
C ALA A 49 -4.04 -14.34 -8.97
N TYR A 50 -4.21 -14.91 -7.77
CA TYR A 50 -5.46 -15.55 -7.35
C TYR A 50 -6.36 -14.60 -6.54
N ASP A 51 -5.91 -13.37 -6.27
CA ASP A 51 -6.70 -12.32 -5.65
C ASP A 51 -7.09 -11.30 -6.72
N ASP A 52 -8.37 -10.92 -6.79
CA ASP A 52 -8.83 -9.88 -7.71
C ASP A 52 -8.28 -8.49 -7.33
N HIS A 53 -7.79 -8.35 -6.09
CA HIS A 53 -7.38 -7.09 -5.49
C HIS A 53 -6.05 -7.22 -4.72
N PRO A 54 -4.95 -7.62 -5.39
CA PRO A 54 -3.67 -7.81 -4.73
C PRO A 54 -2.99 -6.48 -4.37
N VAL A 55 -3.52 -5.36 -4.89
CA VAL A 55 -3.10 -4.00 -4.57
C VAL A 55 -4.29 -3.21 -4.05
N GLN A 56 -4.16 -2.68 -2.84
CA GLN A 56 -5.24 -1.96 -2.16
C GLN A 56 -4.72 -0.60 -1.66
N LEU A 57 -5.49 0.45 -1.86
CA LEU A 57 -5.19 1.82 -1.44
C LEU A 57 -6.24 2.30 -0.43
N MET A 58 -5.84 3.21 0.44
CA MET A 58 -6.76 3.87 1.36
C MET A 58 -7.59 4.90 0.60
N ASP A 59 -8.92 4.78 0.65
CA ASP A 59 -9.84 5.65 -0.05
C ASP A 59 -9.89 7.05 0.58
N MET A 60 -10.19 8.05 -0.26
CA MET A 60 -10.45 9.40 0.17
C MET A 60 -11.76 9.48 0.96
N THR A 61 -11.79 10.38 1.95
CA THR A 61 -13.05 10.73 2.62
C THR A 61 -14.02 11.40 1.65
N ASP A 62 -15.32 11.29 1.89
CA ASP A 62 -16.34 11.97 1.07
C ASP A 62 -16.15 13.49 1.03
N ALA A 63 -15.64 14.07 2.12
CA ALA A 63 -15.32 15.49 2.19
C ALA A 63 -14.18 15.88 1.24
N ASP A 64 -13.14 15.06 1.10
CA ASP A 64 -12.02 15.33 0.19
C ASP A 64 -12.37 15.03 -1.26
N LYS A 65 -13.22 14.02 -1.51
CA LYS A 65 -13.83 13.77 -2.82
C LYS A 65 -14.69 14.95 -3.26
N ALA A 66 -15.52 15.50 -2.37
CA ALA A 66 -16.36 16.67 -2.64
C ALA A 66 -15.56 17.94 -2.96
N LYS A 67 -14.34 18.07 -2.43
CA LYS A 67 -13.40 19.17 -2.77
C LYS A 67 -12.73 18.99 -4.13
N GLY A 68 -12.92 17.86 -4.81
CA GLY A 68 -12.28 17.56 -6.09
C GLY A 68 -10.78 17.29 -5.96
N MET A 69 -10.32 16.78 -4.82
CA MET A 69 -8.92 16.41 -4.63
C MET A 69 -8.50 15.38 -5.68
N LYS A 70 -7.36 15.60 -6.32
CA LYS A 70 -6.74 14.66 -7.26
C LYS A 70 -5.43 14.16 -6.68
N LEU A 71 -5.21 12.86 -6.79
CA LEU A 71 -4.05 12.18 -6.24
C LEU A 71 -3.22 11.61 -7.38
N SER A 72 -2.20 12.37 -7.82
CA SER A 72 -1.29 11.93 -8.89
C SER A 72 -0.54 10.64 -8.55
N ILE A 73 -0.36 10.35 -7.26
CA ILE A 73 0.37 9.17 -6.81
C ILE A 73 -0.36 7.85 -7.13
N TRP A 74 -1.69 7.85 -7.22
CA TRP A 74 -2.45 6.64 -7.59
C TRP A 74 -2.28 6.26 -9.06
N GLU A 75 -2.15 7.26 -9.94
CA GLU A 75 -1.85 7.05 -11.36
C GLU A 75 -0.45 6.47 -11.53
N GLU A 76 0.51 6.96 -10.74
CA GLU A 76 1.87 6.43 -10.70
C GLU A 76 1.92 4.98 -10.22
N TYR A 77 1.20 4.63 -9.15
CA TYR A 77 1.10 3.24 -8.69
C TYR A 77 0.50 2.32 -9.76
N SER A 78 -0.55 2.78 -10.45
CA SER A 78 -1.15 2.02 -11.56
C SER A 78 -0.12 1.75 -12.66
N ARG A 79 0.65 2.77 -13.05
CA ARG A 79 1.73 2.65 -14.05
C ARG A 79 2.80 1.66 -13.62
N ILE A 80 3.25 1.72 -12.37
CA ILE A 80 4.28 0.83 -11.84
C ILE A 80 3.77 -0.61 -11.75
N CYS A 81 2.55 -0.84 -11.23
CA CYS A 81 1.99 -2.19 -11.14
C CYS A 81 1.84 -2.82 -12.54
N ASN A 82 1.34 -2.06 -13.51
CA ASN A 82 1.15 -2.53 -14.89
C ASN A 82 2.47 -2.79 -15.63
N LYS A 83 3.57 -2.13 -15.24
CA LYS A 83 4.91 -2.39 -15.78
C LYS A 83 5.41 -3.79 -15.41
N HIS A 84 5.11 -4.25 -14.18
CA HIS A 84 5.65 -5.52 -13.65
C HIS A 84 4.72 -6.71 -13.82
N GLN A 85 3.40 -6.49 -13.87
CA GLN A 85 2.42 -7.58 -13.89
C GLN A 85 1.30 -7.32 -14.90
N PRO A 86 1.41 -7.86 -16.13
CA PRO A 86 0.30 -7.95 -17.08
C PRO A 86 -0.56 -9.20 -16.81
N PRO A 87 -1.91 -9.14 -16.91
CA PRO A 87 -2.76 -8.01 -17.34
C PRO A 87 -2.87 -6.91 -16.28
N ALA A 88 -3.43 -5.75 -16.67
CA ALA A 88 -3.48 -4.56 -15.83
C ALA A 88 -4.04 -4.83 -14.41
N VAL A 89 -3.33 -4.35 -13.39
CA VAL A 89 -3.68 -4.54 -11.98
C VAL A 89 -4.78 -3.57 -11.60
N THR A 90 -5.88 -4.08 -11.05
CA THR A 90 -6.96 -3.25 -10.52
C THR A 90 -6.62 -2.80 -9.11
N LEU A 91 -6.48 -1.48 -8.92
CA LEU A 91 -6.32 -0.89 -7.59
C LEU A 91 -7.66 -0.87 -6.86
N LYS A 92 -7.76 -1.55 -5.72
CA LYS A 92 -8.96 -1.49 -4.88
C LYS A 92 -8.87 -0.35 -3.88
N MET A 93 -9.87 0.52 -3.86
CA MET A 93 -10.05 1.52 -2.80
C MET A 93 -10.67 0.86 -1.58
N VAL A 94 -10.10 1.12 -0.40
CA VAL A 94 -10.52 0.54 0.88
C VAL A 94 -10.77 1.67 1.85
N GLU A 95 -11.90 1.63 2.55
CA GLU A 95 -12.24 2.61 3.58
C GLU A 95 -11.13 2.68 4.65
N ARG A 96 -10.89 3.87 5.19
CA ARG A 96 -9.77 4.16 6.10
C ARG A 96 -9.66 3.20 7.29
N PHE A 97 -10.75 2.93 8.00
CA PHE A 97 -10.74 2.02 9.15
C PHE A 97 -10.57 0.57 8.71
N GLU A 98 -11.21 0.15 7.61
CA GLU A 98 -10.97 -1.18 7.03
C GLU A 98 -9.49 -1.36 6.64
N PHE A 99 -8.85 -0.33 6.09
CA PHE A 99 -7.43 -0.35 5.76
C PHE A 99 -6.57 -0.54 7.00
N TYR A 100 -6.87 0.15 8.11
CA TYR A 100 -6.15 -0.06 9.38
C TYR A 100 -6.32 -1.48 9.92
N GLU A 101 -7.53 -2.05 9.85
CA GLU A 101 -7.78 -3.44 10.27
C GLU A 101 -7.01 -4.46 9.41
N LYS A 102 -6.83 -4.19 8.12
CA LYS A 102 -5.96 -4.98 7.24
C LYS A 102 -4.49 -4.80 7.59
N ALA A 103 -4.04 -3.56 7.84
CA ALA A 103 -2.66 -3.25 8.18
C ALA A 103 -2.21 -3.92 9.48
N LYS A 104 -3.08 -3.99 10.51
CA LYS A 104 -2.83 -4.74 11.76
C LYS A 104 -2.56 -6.22 11.54
N LYS A 105 -3.08 -6.80 10.45
CA LYS A 105 -2.93 -8.23 10.08
C LYS A 105 -1.86 -8.44 9.02
N ALA A 106 -1.18 -7.39 8.57
CA ALA A 106 -0.12 -7.49 7.61
C ALA A 106 1.08 -8.26 8.20
N TYR A 107 1.95 -8.77 7.33
CA TYR A 107 3.22 -9.33 7.77
C TYR A 107 4.19 -8.22 8.19
N ALA A 108 4.21 -7.12 7.44
CA ALA A 108 5.12 -6.00 7.66
C ALA A 108 4.49 -4.67 7.24
N ILE A 109 4.91 -3.60 7.90
CA ILE A 109 4.67 -2.22 7.50
C ILE A 109 6.03 -1.54 7.32
N ILE A 110 6.25 -0.97 6.15
CA ILE A 110 7.45 -0.21 5.82
C ILE A 110 7.08 1.27 5.84
N GLN A 111 7.55 1.98 6.87
CA GLN A 111 7.41 3.43 6.97
C GLN A 111 8.38 4.11 6.01
N THR A 112 7.85 4.87 5.07
CA THR A 112 8.62 5.60 4.07
C THR A 112 8.67 7.10 4.39
N GLY A 113 9.45 7.84 3.59
CA GLY A 113 9.46 9.30 3.58
C GLY A 113 8.40 9.93 2.68
N GLU A 114 7.44 9.14 2.17
CA GLU A 114 6.43 9.63 1.24
C GLU A 114 5.51 10.67 1.89
N THR A 115 5.39 11.83 1.24
CA THR A 115 4.66 12.99 1.77
C THR A 115 3.32 13.21 1.08
N ALA A 116 3.07 12.52 -0.04
CA ALA A 116 1.79 12.58 -0.72
C ALA A 116 0.65 12.07 0.18
N PRO A 117 -0.51 12.76 0.21
CA PRO A 117 -1.66 12.31 0.97
C PRO A 117 -2.26 11.04 0.35
N TYR A 118 -2.83 10.18 1.19
CA TYR A 118 -3.45 8.91 0.77
C TYR A 118 -2.50 8.02 -0.05
N ALA A 119 -1.21 8.04 0.28
CA ALA A 119 -0.19 7.31 -0.46
C ALA A 119 -0.01 5.86 0.03
N ASN A 120 -0.62 5.50 1.16
CA ASN A 120 -0.55 4.15 1.73
C ASN A 120 -1.04 3.09 0.73
N ILE A 121 -0.22 2.06 0.55
CA ILE A 121 -0.49 0.95 -0.37
C ILE A 121 -0.26 -0.38 0.34
N LEU A 122 -1.23 -1.29 0.21
CA LEU A 122 -1.15 -2.66 0.66
C LEU A 122 -0.93 -3.58 -0.53
N LEU A 123 0.09 -4.43 -0.43
CA LEU A 123 0.51 -5.37 -1.45
C LEU A 123 0.35 -6.79 -0.93
N LYS A 124 -0.35 -7.63 -1.69
CA LYS A 124 -0.47 -9.05 -1.42
C LYS A 124 0.51 -9.81 -2.31
N ARG A 125 1.47 -10.49 -1.67
CA ARG A 125 2.47 -11.28 -2.38
C ARG A 125 1.83 -12.55 -2.95
N GLY A 126 2.11 -12.84 -4.21
CA GLY A 126 1.74 -14.08 -4.88
C GLY A 126 2.74 -15.21 -4.67
N VAL A 127 2.44 -16.34 -5.31
CA VAL A 127 3.35 -17.49 -5.40
C VAL A 127 3.96 -17.48 -6.81
N CYS A 128 5.27 -17.75 -6.88
CA CYS A 128 5.95 -18.01 -8.15
C CYS A 128 5.73 -19.46 -8.58
#